data_AF-A0A7L5DZD1-F1
#
_entry.id   AF-A0A7L5DZD1-F1
#
_cell.length_a   1.000
_cell.length_b   1.000
_cell.length_c   1.000
_cell.angle_alpha   90.00
_cell.angle_beta   90.00
_cell.angle_gamma   90.00
#
_symmetry.space_group_name_H-M   'P 1'
#
loop_
_entity.id
_entity.type
_entity.pdbx_description
1 polymer ?
#
loop_
_entity_poly.entity_id
_entity_poly.type
_entity_poly.pdbx_seq_one_letter_code
_entity_poly.pdbx_strand_id
1 'polypeptide(L)' 'MYFFRKKDDNRPTSFNLKVMHIINATAIIMFVLGIIWKLIDWFILKK' A
#
# COMPACT_ATOMS: atom_id res chain seq x y z
N MET A 1 -15.39 11.60 16.99
CA MET A 1 -15.97 10.32 16.53
C MET A 1 -16.29 10.39 15.04
N TYR A 2 -15.34 10.05 14.16
CA TYR A 2 -15.58 9.98 12.70
C TYR A 2 -15.95 8.55 12.24
N PHE A 3 -15.66 7.54 13.08
CA PHE A 3 -15.83 6.12 12.80
C PHE A 3 -17.29 5.62 12.82
N PHE A 4 -18.19 6.29 13.56
CA PHE A 4 -19.62 5.94 13.61
C PHE A 4 -20.49 6.80 12.68
N ARG A 5 -19.87 7.64 11.84
CA ARG A 5 -20.61 8.47 10.90
C ARG A 5 -21.08 7.59 9.74
N LYS A 6 -22.40 7.54 9.52
CA LYS A 6 -22.98 6.87 8.34
C LYS A 6 -22.26 7.31 7.07
N LYS A 7 -22.10 6.38 6.12
CA LYS A 7 -21.65 6.72 4.77
C LYS A 7 -22.64 7.74 4.24
N ASP A 8 -22.14 8.88 3.76
CA ASP A 8 -23.01 9.84 3.10
C ASP A 8 -22.80 9.70 1.60
N ASP A 9 -23.92 9.50 0.91
CA ASP A 9 -23.98 9.08 -0.48
C ASP A 9 -23.73 10.26 -1.43
N ASN A 10 -23.74 11.49 -0.93
CA ASN A 10 -23.44 12.70 -1.70
C ASN A 10 -21.93 12.99 -1.77
N ARG A 11 -21.08 12.17 -1.13
CA ARG A 11 -19.63 12.38 -1.14
C ARG A 11 -19.07 12.08 -2.52
N PRO A 12 -18.30 13.01 -3.13
CA PRO A 12 -17.73 12.77 -4.43
C PRO A 12 -16.73 11.62 -4.35
N THR A 13 -16.97 10.57 -5.15
CA THR A 13 -15.95 9.54 -5.35
C THR A 13 -14.94 10.07 -6.35
N SER A 14 -13.75 10.42 -5.88
CA SER A 14 -12.69 10.91 -6.76
C SER A 14 -11.87 9.75 -7.30
N PHE A 15 -11.84 9.59 -8.62
CA PHE A 15 -10.98 8.63 -9.31
C PHE A 15 -9.50 8.84 -8.94
N ASN A 16 -9.05 10.10 -8.88
CA ASN A 16 -7.66 10.44 -8.54
C ASN A 16 -7.21 9.92 -7.17
N LEU A 17 -8.05 10.01 -6.14
CA LEU A 17 -7.69 9.47 -4.82
C LEU A 17 -7.61 7.93 -4.83
N LYS A 18 -8.47 7.25 -5.60
CA LYS A 18 -8.40 5.79 -5.76
C LYS A 18 -7.08 5.38 -6.42
N VAL A 19 -6.72 6.07 -7.52
CA VAL A 19 -5.46 5.82 -8.23
C VAL A 19 -4.25 6.12 -7.34
N MET A 20 -4.26 7.23 -6.60
CA MET A 20 -3.20 7.56 -5.65
C MET A 20 -2.98 6.43 -4.60
N HIS A 21 -4.07 5.89 -4.04
CA HIS A 21 -3.97 4.81 -3.07
C HIS A 21 -3.41 3.52 -3.70
N ILE A 22 -3.81 3.20 -4.93
CA ILE A 22 -3.29 2.04 -5.67
C ILE A 22 -1.79 2.16 -5.93
N ILE A 23 -1.34 3.33 -6.38
CA ILE A 23 0.08 3.60 -6.63
C ILE A 23 0.87 3.46 -5.32
N ASN A 24 0.38 4.06 -4.23
CA ASN A 24 1.03 3.96 -2.92
C ASN A 24 1.08 2.52 -2.40
N ALA A 25 -0.02 1.77 -2.49
CA ALA A 25 -0.06 0.37 -2.07
C ALA A 25 0.93 -0.48 -2.88
N THR A 26 0.98 -0.28 -4.20
CA THR A 26 1.93 -0.95 -5.09
C THR A 26 3.38 -0.63 -4.72
N ALA A 27 3.69 0.64 -4.45
CA ALA A 27 5.03 1.07 -4.07
C ALA A 27 5.49 0.40 -2.76
N ILE A 28 4.62 0.35 -1.75
CA ILE A 28 4.92 -0.31 -0.47
C ILE A 28 5.17 -1.81 -0.67
N ILE A 29 4.34 -2.49 -1.47
CA ILE A 29 4.50 -3.91 -1.77
C ILE A 29 5.86 -4.16 -2.43
N MET A 30 6.20 -3.40 -3.47
CA MET A 30 7.48 -3.54 -4.17
C MET A 30 8.68 -3.30 -3.26
N PHE A 31 8.59 -2.30 -2.37
CA PHE A 31 9.63 -2.00 -1.39
C PHE A 31 9.85 -3.15 -0.41
N VAL A 32 8.77 -3.69 0.16
CA VAL A 32 8.83 -4.82 1.10
C VAL A 32 9.37 -6.08 0.42
N LEU A 33 8.94 -6.37 -0.80
CA LEU A 33 9.48 -7.49 -1.59
C LEU A 33 10.98 -7.33 -1.83
N GLY A 34 11.45 -6.13 -2.15
CA GLY A 34 12.87 -5.83 -2.31
C GLY A 34 13.68 -6.05 -1.02
N ILE A 35 13.15 -5.64 0.14
CA ILE A 35 13.77 -5.92 1.44
C ILE A 35 13.84 -7.43 1.69
N ILE A 36 12.73 -8.15 1.53
CA ILE A 36 12.69 -9.60 1.74
C ILE A 36 13.70 -10.30 0.85
N TRP A 37 13.78 -9.92 -0.43
CA TRP A 37 14.75 -10.48 -1.36
C TRP A 37 16.19 -10.22 -0.91
N LYS A 38 16.50 -9.00 -0.46
CA LYS A 38 17.83 -8.67 0.07
C LYS A 38 18.19 -9.44 1.33
N LEU A 39 17.24 -9.67 2.22
CA LEU A 39 17.46 -10.50 3.40
C LEU A 39 17.72 -11.95 3.01
N ILE A 40 16.95 -12.50 2.07
CA ILE A 40 17.17 -13.85 1.53
C ILE A 40 18.57 -13.97 0.91
N ASP A 41 18.95 -13.04 0.03
CA ASP A 41 20.28 -13.00 -0.58
C ASP A 41 21.38 -12.98 0.50
N TRP A 42 21.23 -12.11 1.50
CA TRP A 42 22.22 -11.98 2.55
C TRP A 42 22.34 -13.21 3.45
N PHE A 43 21.23 -13.78 3.91
CA PHE A 43 21.24 -14.87 4.90
C PHE A 43 21.36 -16.27 4.29
N ILE A 44 20.90 -16.47 3.05
CA ILE A 44 20.84 -17.80 2.42
C ILE A 44 21.90 -17.94 1.32
N LEU A 45 22.05 -16.94 0.45
CA LEU A 45 22.89 -17.06 -0.75
C LEU A 45 24.33 -16.56 -0.54
N LYS A 46 24.54 -15.59 0.35
CA LYS A 46 25.86 -15.03 0.70
C LYS A 46 26.51 -15.65 1.94
N LYS A 47 25.93 -16.74 2.45
CA LYS A 47 26.58 -17.58 3.47
C LYS A 47 27.51 -18.57 2.79
#